data_AF-A0A0K8RJI3-F1
#
_entry.id   AF-A0A0K8RJI3-F1
#
_cell.length_a   1.000
_cell.length_b   1.000
_cell.length_c   1.000
_cell.angle_alpha   90.00
_cell.angle_beta   90.00
_cell.angle_gamma   90.00
#
_symmetry.space_group_name_H-M   'P 1'
#
loop_
_entity.id
_entity.type
_entity.pdbx_description
1 polymer ?
#
loop_
_entity_poly.entity_id
_entity_poly.type
_entity_poly.pdbx_seq_one_letter_code
_entity_poly.pdbx_strand_id
1 'polypeptide(L)'
;MKLLLIAVVICIYASGFLTTVGPSCEPLYDGGRGGRGGANVQEGWTFNPQYNRCQNVMFRSRCSSRRNCFPTKDDCEEHCDPIWRSYKNNKFDPDIMI
;
A
#
# COMPACT_ATOMS: atom_id res chain seq x y z
N MET A 1 -9.02 -36.04 -23.09
CA MET A 1 -9.57 -35.10 -22.08
C MET A 1 -8.47 -34.45 -21.23
N LYS A 2 -7.39 -33.97 -21.85
CA LYS A 2 -6.20 -33.42 -21.15
C LYS A 2 -6.15 -31.89 -21.21
N LEU A 3 -6.74 -31.32 -22.27
CA LEU A 3 -6.87 -29.88 -22.49
C LEU A 3 -7.73 -29.19 -21.43
N LEU A 4 -8.78 -29.86 -20.92
CA LEU A 4 -9.64 -29.33 -19.86
C LEU A 4 -8.87 -29.10 -18.56
N LEU A 5 -7.99 -30.03 -18.17
CA LEU A 5 -7.18 -29.89 -16.96
C LEU A 5 -6.19 -28.72 -17.07
N ILE A 6 -5.57 -28.55 -18.25
CA ILE A 6 -4.63 -27.45 -18.51
C ILE A 6 -5.37 -26.10 -18.41
N ALA A 7 -6.56 -25.99 -19.03
CA ALA A 7 -7.38 -24.79 -18.94
C ALA A 7 -7.78 -24.45 -17.50
N VAL A 8 -8.18 -25.45 -16.70
CA VAL A 8 -8.54 -25.26 -15.29
C VAL A 8 -7.34 -24.77 -14.47
N VAL A 9 -6.16 -25.35 -14.66
CA VAL A 9 -4.94 -24.91 -13.96
C VAL A 9 -4.57 -23.47 -14.33
N ILE A 10 -4.62 -23.11 -15.61
CA ILE A 10 -4.35 -21.74 -16.07
C ILE A 10 -5.37 -20.76 -15.47
N CYS A 11 -6.65 -21.12 -15.42
CA CYS A 11 -7.68 -20.28 -14.81
C CYS A 11 -7.45 -20.04 -13.32
N ILE A 12 -6.99 -21.05 -12.56
CA ILE A 12 -6.67 -20.91 -11.13
C ILE A 12 -5.46 -20.00 -10.93
N TYR A 13 -4.42 -20.14 -11.74
CA TYR A 13 -3.24 -19.25 -11.69
C TYR A 13 -3.58 -17.81 -12.09
N ALA A 14 -4.37 -17.61 -13.14
CA ALA A 14 -4.79 -16.29 -13.58
C ALA A 14 -5.73 -15.61 -12.57
N SER A 15 -6.64 -16.36 -11.94
CA SER A 15 -7.54 -15.82 -10.91
C SER A 15 -6.84 -15.52 -9.59
N GLY A 16 -5.82 -16.29 -9.19
CA GLY A 16 -4.97 -15.96 -8.04
C GLY A 16 -4.17 -14.67 -8.23
N PHE A 17 -3.72 -14.39 -9.46
CA PHE A 17 -2.97 -13.19 -9.82
C PHE A 17 -3.81 -11.89 -9.84
N LEU A 18 -5.12 -12.00 -10.12
CA LEU A 18 -6.03 -10.85 -10.24
C LEU A 18 -6.59 -10.33 -8.91
N THR A 19 -6.28 -10.97 -7.78
CA THR A 19 -6.68 -10.48 -6.44
C THR A 19 -5.63 -9.59 -5.80
N THR A 20 -4.98 -8.72 -6.59
CA THR A 20 -4.34 -7.56 -6.01
C THR A 20 -5.43 -6.59 -5.59
N VAL A 21 -6.00 -6.78 -4.39
CA VAL A 21 -6.55 -5.64 -3.64
C VAL A 21 -5.34 -4.78 -3.26
N GLY A 22 -4.79 -4.10 -4.27
CA GLY A 22 -3.76 -3.12 -4.08
C GLY A 22 -4.32 -2.05 -3.16
N PRO A 23 -3.54 -1.54 -2.21
CA PRO A 23 -3.99 -0.37 -1.48
C PRO A 23 -4.30 0.76 -2.44
N SER A 24 -5.44 1.41 -2.22
CA SER A 24 -5.74 2.70 -2.83
C SER A 24 -4.76 3.72 -2.27
N CYS A 25 -3.55 3.76 -2.84
CA CYS A 25 -2.54 4.81 -2.69
C CYS A 25 -2.93 6.07 -3.49
N GLU A 26 -4.12 6.03 -4.10
CA GLU A 26 -4.80 7.12 -4.78
C GLU A 26 -6.28 7.12 -4.37
N PRO A 27 -6.90 8.30 -4.21
CA PRO A 27 -6.29 9.63 -4.34
C PRO A 27 -5.37 9.98 -3.15
N LEU A 28 -4.70 11.14 -3.21
CA LEU A 28 -3.97 11.70 -2.07
C LEU A 28 -4.94 11.85 -0.90
N TYR A 29 -4.56 11.33 0.28
CA TYR A 29 -5.36 11.52 1.49
C TYR A 29 -5.57 13.01 1.80
N ASP A 30 -6.82 13.40 2.00
CA ASP A 30 -7.28 14.79 2.17
C ASP A 30 -7.13 15.33 3.60
N GLY A 31 -6.64 14.49 4.52
CA GLY A 31 -6.36 14.86 5.90
C GLY A 31 -7.60 14.86 6.81
N GLY A 32 -7.36 14.71 8.11
CA GLY A 32 -8.35 14.97 9.14
C GLY A 32 -8.28 16.42 9.60
N ARG A 33 -9.40 17.15 9.54
CA ARG A 33 -9.52 18.47 10.20
C ARG A 33 -9.87 18.29 11.67
N GLY A 34 -9.32 19.16 12.53
CA GLY A 34 -9.77 19.29 13.92
C GLY A 34 -11.26 19.62 13.96
N GLY A 35 -12.03 18.86 14.73
CA GLY A 35 -13.47 19.08 14.89
C GLY A 35 -13.78 20.34 15.70
N ARG A 36 -15.07 20.74 15.75
CA ARG A 36 -15.54 21.75 16.71
C ARG A 36 -15.05 21.40 18.12
N GLY A 37 -14.40 22.36 18.79
CA GLY A 37 -13.81 22.17 20.12
C GLY A 37 -12.34 21.75 20.14
N GLY A 38 -11.63 21.80 19.00
CA GLY A 38 -10.18 21.51 18.97
C GLY A 38 -9.86 20.03 19.11
N ALA A 39 -10.73 19.15 18.59
CA ALA A 39 -10.51 17.71 18.67
C ALA A 39 -9.13 17.35 18.10
N ASN A 40 -8.34 16.63 18.90
CA ASN A 40 -6.95 16.28 18.58
C ASN A 40 -6.88 15.50 17.25
N VAL A 41 -5.85 15.81 16.48
CA VAL A 41 -5.43 15.05 15.30
C VAL A 41 -4.16 14.29 15.65
N GLN A 42 -3.92 13.20 14.94
CA GLN A 42 -2.74 12.35 15.06
C GLN A 42 -1.93 12.46 13.77
N GLU A 43 -0.61 12.40 13.91
CA GLU A 43 0.30 12.31 12.76
C GLU A 43 0.21 10.94 12.12
N GLY A 44 0.30 10.92 10.79
CA GLY A 44 0.36 9.72 9.97
C GLY A 44 1.01 10.03 8.62
N TRP A 45 0.86 9.10 7.68
CA TRP A 45 1.55 9.11 6.39
C TRP A 45 0.58 8.82 5.25
N THR A 46 0.81 9.45 4.11
CA THR A 46 0.07 9.25 2.86
C THR A 46 1.06 9.14 1.72
N PHE A 47 0.75 8.32 0.72
CA PHE A 47 1.53 8.29 -0.52
C PHE A 47 1.09 9.40 -1.46
N ASN A 48 2.03 10.23 -1.88
CA ASN A 48 1.77 11.27 -2.87
C ASN A 48 2.26 10.80 -4.25
N PRO A 49 1.36 10.42 -5.18
CA PRO A 49 1.75 9.93 -6.50
C PRO A 49 2.43 11.01 -7.36
N GLN A 50 2.16 12.30 -7.10
CA GLN A 50 2.81 13.41 -7.81
C GLN A 50 4.32 13.48 -7.53
N TYR A 51 4.72 13.11 -6.32
CA TYR A 51 6.14 13.10 -5.91
C TYR A 51 6.70 11.69 -5.73
N ASN A 52 5.88 10.66 -5.99
CA ASN A 52 6.21 9.26 -5.85
C ASN A 52 6.85 8.93 -4.48
N ARG A 53 6.31 9.49 -3.39
CA ARG A 53 6.85 9.30 -2.03
C ARG A 53 5.80 9.45 -0.94
N CYS A 54 6.07 8.84 0.21
CA CYS A 54 5.27 9.03 1.42
C CYS A 54 5.57 10.39 2.08
N GLN A 55 4.53 11.09 2.50
CA GLN A 55 4.59 12.38 3.19
C GLN A 55 3.72 12.39 4.45
N ASN A 56 4.06 13.23 5.42
CA ASN A 56 3.32 13.36 6.68
C ASN A 56 1.94 14.03 6.46
N VAL A 57 0.93 13.55 7.17
CA VAL A 57 -0.44 14.08 7.20
C VAL A 57 -1.02 13.99 8.61
N MET A 58 -2.08 14.74 8.85
CA MET A 58 -2.87 14.63 10.07
C MET A 58 -4.13 13.81 9.82
N PHE A 59 -4.53 12.95 10.77
CA PHE A 59 -5.80 12.23 10.74
C PHE A 59 -6.53 12.31 12.09
N ARG A 60 -7.86 12.21 12.09
CA ARG A 60 -8.66 12.44 13.30
C ARG A 60 -8.90 11.19 14.15
N SER A 61 -9.31 10.08 13.53
CA SER A 61 -9.72 8.87 14.27
C SER A 61 -9.35 7.58 13.57
N ARG A 62 -9.73 7.41 12.29
CA ARG A 62 -9.40 6.22 11.52
C ARG A 62 -8.45 6.56 10.38
N CYS A 63 -7.26 6.01 10.46
CA CYS A 63 -6.29 5.97 9.39
C CYS A 63 -6.39 4.58 8.75
N SER A 64 -6.87 4.52 7.51
CA SER A 64 -7.05 3.26 6.79
C SER A 64 -6.23 3.28 5.52
N SER A 65 -5.48 2.21 5.29
CA SER A 65 -4.71 2.00 4.05
C SER A 65 -5.57 2.06 2.80
N ARG A 66 -6.86 1.69 2.89
CA ARG A 66 -7.84 1.83 1.80
C ARG A 66 -8.13 3.28 1.40
N ARG A 67 -7.72 4.25 2.22
CA ARG A 67 -7.86 5.69 1.96
C ARG A 67 -6.49 6.37 1.89
N ASN A 68 -5.43 5.63 1.57
CA ASN A 68 -4.08 6.16 1.51
C ASN A 68 -3.62 6.80 2.84
N CYS A 69 -4.00 6.23 3.98
CA CYS A 69 -3.59 6.72 5.28
C CYS A 69 -2.92 5.58 6.06
N PHE A 70 -1.70 5.85 6.53
CA PHE A 70 -0.86 4.91 7.26
C PHE A 70 -0.40 5.50 8.60
N PRO A 71 -0.30 4.70 9.67
CA PRO A 71 0.19 5.18 10.97
C PRO A 71 1.69 5.52 10.92
N THR A 72 2.47 4.76 10.15
CA THR A 72 3.93 4.92 10.06
C THR A 72 4.39 5.13 8.62
N LYS A 73 5.61 5.67 8.47
CA LYS A 73 6.25 5.85 7.17
C LYS A 73 6.51 4.51 6.50
N ASP A 74 7.06 3.56 7.24
CA ASP A 74 7.40 2.23 6.74
C ASP A 74 6.16 1.49 6.23
N ASP A 75 5.02 1.59 6.94
CA ASP A 75 3.75 1.03 6.47
C ASP A 75 3.34 1.65 5.14
N CYS A 76 3.45 2.98 5.01
CA CYS A 76 3.14 3.68 3.76
C CYS A 76 4.05 3.22 2.61
N GLU A 77 5.36 3.16 2.84
CA GLU A 77 6.33 2.77 1.81
C GLU A 77 6.16 1.30 1.42
N GLU A 78 5.94 0.39 2.39
CA GLU A 78 5.65 -1.02 2.12
C GLU A 78 4.36 -1.23 1.34
N HIS A 79 3.34 -0.40 1.59
CA HIS A 79 2.07 -0.50 0.88
C HIS A 79 2.08 0.18 -0.49
N CYS A 80 2.77 1.29 -0.64
CA CYS A 80 2.58 2.18 -1.79
C CYS A 80 3.83 2.48 -2.59
N ASP A 81 5.04 2.37 -2.03
CA ASP A 81 6.28 2.70 -2.73
C ASP A 81 6.85 1.47 -3.47
N PRO A 82 6.81 1.45 -4.82
CA PRO A 82 7.33 0.34 -5.61
C PRO A 82 8.85 0.20 -5.51
N ILE A 83 9.57 1.29 -5.25
CA ILE A 83 11.03 1.28 -5.08
C ILE A 83 11.37 0.64 -3.74
N TRP A 84 10.66 1.03 -2.67
CA TRP A 84 10.83 0.43 -1.35
C TRP A 84 10.55 -1.07 -1.36
N ARG A 85 9.48 -1.52 -2.03
CA ARG A 85 9.20 -2.96 -2.22
C ARG A 85 10.33 -3.67 -2.95
N SER A 86 10.86 -3.06 -4.01
CA SER A 86 11.98 -3.62 -4.75
C SER A 86 13.23 -3.72 -3.86
N TYR A 87 13.56 -2.68 -3.10
CA TYR A 87 14.68 -2.69 -2.17
C TYR A 87 14.51 -3.75 -1.08
N LYS A 88 13.33 -3.85 -0.45
CA LYS A 88 13.04 -4.85 0.58
C LYS A 88 13.19 -6.27 0.01
N ASN A 89 12.63 -6.54 -1.16
CA ASN A 89 12.75 -7.84 -1.80
C ASN A 89 14.21 -8.21 -2.13
N ASN A 90 15.02 -7.27 -2.62
CA ASN A 90 16.45 -7.50 -2.89
C ASN A 90 17.27 -7.67 -1.60
N LYS A 91 16.93 -6.95 -0.52
CA LYS A 91 17.62 -7.07 0.77
C LYS A 91 17.41 -8.42 1.45
N PHE A 92 16.31 -9.09 1.16
CA PHE A 92 16.00 -10.43 1.65
C PHE A 92 16.37 -11.54 0.66
N ASP A 93 17.02 -11.20 -0.46
CA ASP A 93 17.58 -12.18 -1.38
C ASP A 93 18.87 -12.76 -0.77
N PRO A 94 18.91 -14.06 -0.42
CA PRO A 94 20.10 -14.68 0.15
C PRO A 94 21.28 -14.73 -0.84
N ASP A 95 21.03 -14.55 -2.15
CA ASP A 95 22.09 -14.51 -3.17
C ASP A 95 22.71 -13.11 -3.35
N ILE A 96 22.17 -12.08 -2.67
CA ILE A 96 22.71 -10.70 -2.62
C ILE A 96 23.23 -10.40 -1.20
N MET A 97 23.79 -11.39 -0.51
CA MET A 97 24.68 -11.14 0.64
C MET A 97 26.14 -11.24 0.14
N ILE A 98 26.70 -10.09 -0.26
CA ILE A 98 28.15 -9.87 -0.35
C ILE A 98 28.63 -9.37 1.01
#